data_AF-A0AAV5FR82-F1
#
_entry.id   AF-A0AAV5FR82-F1
#
_cell.length_a   1.000
_cell.length_b   1.000
_cell.length_c   1.000
_cell.angle_alpha   90.00
_cell.angle_beta   90.00
_cell.angle_gamma   90.00
#
_symmetry.space_group_name_H-M   'P 1'
#
loop_
_entity.id
_entity.type
_entity.pdbx_description
1 polymer ?
#
loop_
_entity_poly.entity_id
_entity_poly.type
_entity_poly.pdbx_seq_one_letter_code
_entity_poly.pdbx_strand_id
1 'polypeptide(L)'
;MNAEDWRIQKTEMEEWMTDKKIPDDFRDRIRHFLEYKWISTQGVEEDSILRQLPVDLRRDIKRYLCLDLVQRVPLISTMDQQLLDAICERMTYFLRTEGTNIIREGDPVKVMLFIVRGNLESSTTDGGRINFFNSVILKPGDFCGEELLTWALLPSSNNSYPSSTRTIRTISEFEAFSLQADDLKFVAGSFRMMHSKHLKHMFRFHSQQWRTWAACLIQSAWRRHRNRQKMAEGGLSSRWKSFFSLIDDHEGRCQIVDGAASSKSKETTCPFSKIATIFTKAQKDWPEEPDFSVDDGSN
;
A
#
# COMPACT_ATOMS: atom_id res chain seq x y z
N MET A 1 -24.04 28.36 17.63
CA MET A 1 -25.24 27.50 17.58
C MET A 1 -25.67 27.26 19.02
N ASN A 2 -26.88 27.65 19.39
CA ASN A 2 -27.40 27.57 20.76
C ASN A 2 -27.89 26.14 21.07
N ALA A 3 -28.02 25.79 22.36
CA ALA A 3 -28.56 24.49 22.78
C ALA A 3 -29.99 24.21 22.23
N GLU A 4 -30.71 25.26 21.88
CA GLU A 4 -32.04 25.18 21.25
C GLU A 4 -31.96 24.67 19.81
N ASP A 5 -30.96 25.13 19.03
CA ASP A 5 -30.76 24.68 17.64
C ASP A 5 -30.49 23.18 17.58
N TRP A 6 -29.75 22.65 18.56
CA TRP A 6 -29.52 21.22 18.72
C TRP A 6 -30.80 20.44 19.01
N ARG A 7 -31.67 20.97 19.89
CA ARG A 7 -32.96 20.33 20.20
C ARG A 7 -33.85 20.26 18.96
N ILE A 8 -33.93 21.34 18.19
CA ILE A 8 -34.70 21.40 16.95
C ILE A 8 -34.16 20.38 15.95
N GLN A 9 -32.84 20.37 15.71
CA GLN A 9 -32.22 19.42 14.78
C GLN A 9 -32.44 17.96 15.20
N LYS A 10 -32.37 17.66 16.51
CA LYS A 10 -32.64 16.31 17.03
C LYS A 10 -34.09 15.91 16.79
N THR A 11 -35.05 16.79 17.04
CA THR A 11 -36.48 16.52 16.81
C THR A 11 -36.77 16.31 15.31
N GLU A 12 -36.27 17.19 14.45
CA GLU A 12 -36.43 17.06 12.99
C GLU A 12 -35.87 15.72 12.47
N MET A 13 -34.72 15.30 12.98
CA MET A 13 -34.14 14.00 12.62
C MET A 13 -35.01 12.83 13.11
N GLU A 14 -35.53 12.86 14.33
CA GLU A 14 -36.41 11.81 14.86
C GLU A 14 -37.71 11.68 14.06
N GLU A 15 -38.31 12.82 13.69
CA GLU A 15 -39.48 12.86 12.83
C GLU A 15 -39.18 12.25 11.45
N TRP A 16 -38.05 12.62 10.85
CA TRP A 16 -37.60 12.07 9.57
C TRP A 16 -37.33 10.56 9.64
N MET A 17 -36.66 10.07 10.69
CA MET A 17 -36.42 8.63 10.89
C MET A 17 -37.73 7.85 11.05
N THR A 18 -38.72 8.48 11.70
CA THR A 18 -40.06 7.91 11.88
C THR A 18 -40.84 7.84 10.57
N ASP A 19 -40.85 8.92 9.79
CA ASP A 19 -41.46 8.96 8.45
C ASP A 19 -40.86 7.88 7.53
N LYS A 20 -39.52 7.73 7.55
CA LYS A 20 -38.81 6.73 6.73
C LYS A 20 -38.86 5.31 7.28
N LYS A 21 -39.52 5.08 8.43
CA LYS A 21 -39.63 3.77 9.09
C LYS A 21 -38.26 3.09 9.27
N ILE A 22 -37.25 3.89 9.67
CA ILE A 22 -35.90 3.37 9.90
C ILE A 22 -35.95 2.35 11.06
N PRO A 23 -35.29 1.18 10.94
CA PRO A 23 -35.18 0.21 12.03
C PRO A 23 -34.48 0.79 13.27
N ASP A 24 -34.89 0.35 14.46
CA ASP A 24 -34.42 0.93 15.73
C ASP A 24 -32.89 0.84 15.92
N ASP A 25 -32.25 -0.25 15.47
CA ASP A 25 -30.78 -0.39 15.49
C ASP A 25 -30.08 0.75 14.75
N PHE A 26 -30.59 1.13 13.57
CA PHE A 26 -30.05 2.25 12.82
C PHE A 26 -30.36 3.59 13.48
N ARG A 27 -31.54 3.75 14.10
CA ARG A 27 -31.89 4.98 14.83
C ARG A 27 -30.95 5.21 16.00
N ASP A 28 -30.66 4.18 16.77
CA ASP A 28 -29.74 4.27 17.91
C ASP A 28 -28.33 4.64 17.46
N ARG A 29 -27.86 4.07 16.35
CA ARG A 29 -26.57 4.45 15.74
C ARG A 29 -26.55 5.89 15.23
N ILE A 30 -27.65 6.36 14.63
CA ILE A 30 -27.77 7.75 14.17
C ILE A 30 -27.78 8.70 15.38
N ARG A 31 -28.55 8.41 16.43
CA ARG A 31 -28.59 9.21 17.67
C ARG A 31 -27.21 9.32 18.30
N HIS A 32 -26.52 8.19 18.46
CA HIS A 32 -25.16 8.14 19.01
C HIS A 32 -24.19 8.98 18.17
N PHE A 33 -24.24 8.85 16.85
CA PHE A 33 -23.42 9.67 15.95
C PHE A 33 -23.70 11.17 16.07
N LEU A 34 -24.97 11.58 16.13
CA LEU A 34 -25.32 12.98 16.23
C LEU A 34 -24.91 13.58 17.59
N GLU A 35 -25.11 12.83 18.68
CA GLU A 35 -24.68 13.23 20.02
C GLU A 35 -23.16 13.37 20.09
N TYR A 36 -22.42 12.40 19.57
CA TYR A 36 -20.97 12.48 19.50
C TYR A 36 -20.51 13.66 18.63
N LYS A 37 -21.08 13.82 17.43
CA LYS A 37 -20.79 14.95 16.55
C LYS A 37 -21.02 16.28 17.27
N TRP A 38 -22.14 16.43 18.00
CA TRP A 38 -22.44 17.63 18.77
C TRP A 38 -21.41 17.90 19.86
N ILE A 39 -21.02 16.88 20.63
CA ILE A 39 -20.03 17.03 21.70
C ILE A 39 -18.65 17.38 21.13
N SER A 40 -18.22 16.70 20.05
CA SER A 40 -16.91 16.94 19.42
C SER A 40 -16.81 18.30 18.74
N THR A 41 -17.87 18.75 18.06
CA THR A 41 -17.84 19.97 17.23
C THR A 41 -18.50 21.17 17.91
N GLN A 42 -19.17 20.98 19.04
CA GLN A 42 -20.05 21.97 19.68
C GLN A 42 -21.10 22.56 18.72
N GLY A 43 -21.52 21.76 17.74
CA GLY A 43 -22.46 22.20 16.71
C GLY A 43 -21.85 23.04 15.59
N VAL A 44 -20.52 23.19 15.55
CA VAL A 44 -19.87 24.01 14.54
C VAL A 44 -19.12 23.15 13.53
N GLU A 45 -19.60 23.17 12.29
CA GLU A 45 -18.88 22.53 11.19
C GLU A 45 -17.62 23.35 10.87
N GLU A 46 -16.44 22.74 11.00
CA GLU A 46 -15.14 23.40 10.78
C GLU A 46 -15.09 24.09 9.41
N ASP A 47 -15.51 23.40 8.35
CA ASP A 47 -15.57 23.96 7.00
C ASP A 47 -16.53 25.16 6.89
N SER A 48 -17.56 25.27 7.74
CA SER A 48 -18.45 26.44 7.77
C SER A 48 -17.78 27.67 8.38
N ILE A 49 -16.99 27.50 9.45
CA ILE A 49 -16.19 28.58 10.03
C ILE A 49 -15.15 29.04 9.01
N LEU A 50 -14.40 28.09 8.45
CA LEU A 50 -13.31 28.37 7.51
C LEU A 50 -13.81 29.08 6.25
N ARG A 51 -15.05 28.80 5.80
CA ARG A 51 -15.67 29.49 4.66
C ARG A 51 -15.99 30.97 4.91
N GLN A 52 -16.14 31.39 6.17
CA GLN A 52 -16.39 32.78 6.55
C GLN A 52 -15.11 33.62 6.58
N LEU A 53 -13.94 32.97 6.64
CA LEU A 53 -12.65 33.62 6.66
C LEU A 53 -12.15 33.94 5.24
N PRO A 54 -11.35 35.02 5.07
CA PRO A 54 -10.58 35.23 3.86
C PRO A 54 -9.75 34.00 3.48
N VAL A 55 -9.53 33.82 2.18
CA VAL A 55 -8.86 32.64 1.62
C VAL A 55 -7.47 32.41 2.24
N ASP A 56 -6.73 33.48 2.51
CA ASP A 56 -5.37 33.42 3.05
C ASP A 56 -5.38 32.84 4.49
N LEU A 57 -6.25 33.37 5.36
CA LEU A 57 -6.40 32.86 6.73
C LEU A 57 -6.90 31.42 6.76
N ARG A 58 -7.84 31.07 5.88
CA ARG A 58 -8.30 29.68 5.76
C ARG A 58 -7.16 28.74 5.41
N ARG A 59 -6.29 29.13 4.47
CA ARG A 59 -5.11 28.33 4.08
C ARG A 59 -4.13 28.16 5.23
N ASP A 60 -3.82 29.25 5.93
CA ASP A 60 -2.90 29.23 7.07
C ASP A 60 -3.39 28.32 8.19
N ILE A 61 -4.69 28.37 8.51
CA ILE A 61 -5.30 27.49 9.52
C ILE A 61 -5.26 26.03 9.06
N LYS A 62 -5.67 25.73 7.83
CA LYS A 62 -5.62 24.35 7.31
C LYS A 62 -4.20 23.79 7.32
N ARG A 63 -3.21 24.60 6.90
CA ARG A 63 -1.80 24.24 6.96
C ARG A 63 -1.39 23.93 8.40
N TYR A 64 -1.71 24.82 9.35
CA TYR A 64 -1.38 24.61 10.76
C TYR A 64 -1.96 23.29 11.33
N LEU A 65 -3.20 22.95 10.98
CA LEU A 65 -3.86 21.73 11.47
C LEU A 65 -3.35 20.44 10.82
N CYS A 66 -3.01 20.48 9.52
CA CYS A 66 -2.74 19.29 8.74
C CYS A 66 -1.24 18.99 8.53
N LEU A 67 -0.37 20.01 8.56
CA LEU A 67 1.02 19.88 8.11
C LEU A 67 1.78 18.77 8.85
N ASP A 68 1.63 18.70 10.18
CA ASP A 68 2.30 17.70 11.01
C ASP A 68 1.82 16.27 10.69
N LEU A 69 0.57 16.10 10.28
CA LEU A 69 0.01 14.80 9.90
C LEU A 69 0.54 14.38 8.53
N VAL A 70 0.56 15.31 7.59
CA VAL A 70 1.05 15.10 6.22
C VAL A 70 2.55 14.75 6.24
N GLN A 71 3.34 15.43 7.06
CA GLN A 71 4.79 15.19 7.17
C GLN A 71 5.14 13.84 7.82
N ARG A 72 4.21 13.17 8.50
CA ARG A 72 4.45 11.81 9.01
C ARG A 72 4.47 10.77 7.91
N VAL A 73 3.86 11.05 6.76
CA VAL A 73 3.90 10.14 5.61
C VAL A 73 5.25 10.30 4.92
N PRO A 74 6.14 9.29 4.95
CA PRO A 74 7.52 9.44 4.45
C PRO A 74 7.59 9.87 2.99
N LEU A 75 6.64 9.41 2.17
CA LEU A 75 6.54 9.81 0.78
C LEU A 75 6.19 11.30 0.65
N ILE A 76 5.21 11.76 1.41
CA ILE A 76 4.70 13.13 1.29
C ILE A 76 5.68 14.15 1.88
N SER A 77 6.37 13.82 2.97
CA SER A 77 7.29 14.74 3.66
C SER A 77 8.50 15.17 2.83
N THR A 78 8.89 14.39 1.84
CA THR A 78 9.99 14.72 0.93
C THR A 78 9.60 15.65 -0.23
N MET A 79 8.31 16.00 -0.31
CA MET A 79 7.79 16.82 -1.39
C MET A 79 7.97 18.31 -1.10
N ASP A 80 7.91 19.12 -2.16
CA ASP A 80 8.09 20.56 -2.07
C ASP A 80 6.99 21.20 -1.20
N GLN A 81 7.33 22.29 -0.49
CA GLN A 81 6.42 22.97 0.44
C GLN A 81 5.10 23.40 -0.23
N GLN A 82 5.17 23.88 -1.48
CA GLN A 82 3.98 24.27 -2.25
C GLN A 82 3.01 23.11 -2.47
N LEU A 83 3.54 21.89 -2.56
CA LEU A 83 2.72 20.69 -2.71
C LEU A 83 2.08 20.28 -1.39
N LEU A 84 2.85 20.34 -0.30
CA LEU A 84 2.32 20.12 1.05
C LEU A 84 1.17 21.09 1.34
N ASP A 85 1.33 22.35 0.96
CA ASP A 85 0.27 23.37 1.02
C ASP A 85 -0.97 22.97 0.22
N ALA A 86 -0.78 22.57 -1.04
CA ALA A 86 -1.87 22.16 -1.91
C ALA A 86 -2.62 20.91 -1.40
N ILE A 87 -1.92 20.01 -0.70
CA ILE A 87 -2.52 18.86 -0.02
C ILE A 87 -3.32 19.32 1.20
N CYS A 88 -2.72 20.12 2.09
CA CYS A 88 -3.37 20.61 3.31
C CYS A 88 -4.63 21.43 2.98
N GLU A 89 -4.62 22.23 1.92
CA GLU A 89 -5.79 23.02 1.49
C GLU A 89 -7.01 22.14 1.13
N ARG A 90 -6.76 20.94 0.58
CA ARG A 90 -7.79 19.99 0.13
C ARG A 90 -8.23 18.98 1.19
N MET A 91 -7.56 18.93 2.32
CA MET A 91 -7.99 18.07 3.42
C MET A 91 -9.32 18.55 4.01
N THR A 92 -10.17 17.60 4.35
CA THR A 92 -11.48 17.83 4.99
C THR A 92 -11.57 17.07 6.30
N TYR A 93 -12.35 17.59 7.25
CA TYR A 93 -12.56 16.89 8.52
C TYR A 93 -13.42 15.63 8.34
N PHE A 94 -13.07 14.55 9.02
CA PHE A 94 -13.74 13.25 8.92
C PHE A 94 -14.01 12.68 10.30
N LEU A 95 -15.28 12.38 10.58
CA LEU A 95 -15.74 11.90 11.88
C LEU A 95 -16.55 10.61 11.72
N ARG A 96 -16.26 9.62 12.56
CA ARG A 96 -16.96 8.33 12.60
C ARG A 96 -17.12 7.84 14.03
N THR A 97 -18.22 7.14 14.26
CA THR A 97 -18.48 6.45 15.53
C THR A 97 -17.75 5.12 15.62
N GLU A 98 -17.64 4.60 16.84
CA GLU A 98 -17.12 3.27 17.12
C GLU A 98 -17.84 2.16 16.32
N GLY A 99 -17.12 1.10 15.96
CA GLY A 99 -17.67 -0.10 15.33
C GLY A 99 -18.07 0.09 13.87
N THR A 100 -17.73 1.22 13.25
CA THR A 100 -18.02 1.50 11.85
C THR A 100 -16.92 0.96 10.94
N ASN A 101 -17.32 0.20 9.92
CA ASN A 101 -16.41 -0.20 8.85
C ASN A 101 -16.27 0.97 7.87
N ILE A 102 -15.05 1.48 7.73
CA ILE A 102 -14.73 2.58 6.83
C ILE A 102 -14.53 2.03 5.41
N ILE A 103 -13.73 0.99 5.27
CA ILE A 103 -13.37 0.33 4.01
C ILE A 103 -13.27 -1.17 4.28
N ARG A 104 -13.73 -2.02 3.36
CA ARG A 104 -13.47 -3.47 3.41
C ARG A 104 -12.36 -3.84 2.43
N GLU A 105 -11.66 -4.94 2.71
CA GLU A 105 -10.72 -5.55 1.77
C GLU A 105 -11.44 -5.81 0.43
N GLY A 106 -10.83 -5.35 -0.68
CA GLY A 106 -11.42 -5.39 -2.02
C GLY A 106 -12.25 -4.17 -2.43
N ASP A 107 -12.71 -3.33 -1.49
CA ASP A 107 -13.48 -2.12 -1.83
C ASP A 107 -12.60 -1.07 -2.53
N PRO A 108 -13.14 -0.26 -3.45
CA PRO A 108 -12.38 0.84 -4.06
C PRO A 108 -11.99 1.90 -3.02
N VAL A 109 -10.70 2.18 -2.90
CA VAL A 109 -10.16 3.21 -2.01
C VAL A 109 -10.39 4.58 -2.65
N LYS A 110 -11.22 5.40 -2.02
CA LYS A 110 -11.56 6.76 -2.50
C LYS A 110 -10.98 7.87 -1.64
N VAL A 111 -10.51 7.53 -0.45
CA VAL A 111 -10.08 8.49 0.55
C VAL A 111 -8.87 7.96 1.29
N MET A 112 -7.91 8.85 1.54
CA MET A 112 -6.80 8.64 2.45
C MET A 112 -7.12 9.32 3.77
N LEU A 113 -6.94 8.65 4.91
CA LEU A 113 -7.26 9.20 6.23
C LEU A 113 -5.99 9.40 7.06
N PHE A 114 -5.93 10.52 7.77
CA PHE A 114 -4.86 10.93 8.66
C PHE A 114 -5.43 11.02 10.07
N ILE A 115 -5.03 10.11 10.95
CA ILE A 115 -5.70 9.90 12.24
C ILE A 115 -5.31 11.01 13.21
N VAL A 116 -6.29 11.76 13.71
CA VAL A 116 -6.09 12.81 14.72
C VAL A 116 -6.44 12.27 16.11
N ARG A 117 -7.58 11.59 16.23
CA ARG A 117 -8.06 10.99 17.48
C ARG A 117 -8.76 9.66 17.22
N GLY A 118 -8.73 8.81 18.25
CA GLY A 118 -9.28 7.46 18.21
C GLY A 118 -8.34 6.45 17.58
N ASN A 119 -8.79 5.19 17.52
CA ASN A 119 -8.02 4.08 16.99
C ASN A 119 -8.81 3.33 15.90
N LEU A 120 -8.08 2.86 14.89
CA LEU A 120 -8.63 1.97 13.86
C LEU A 120 -8.02 0.58 13.98
N GLU A 121 -8.82 -0.43 13.68
CA GLU A 121 -8.36 -1.78 13.39
C GLU A 121 -8.19 -1.90 11.88
N SER A 122 -6.99 -2.31 11.44
CA SER A 122 -6.68 -2.62 10.05
C SER A 122 -6.36 -4.10 9.92
N SER A 123 -7.25 -4.87 9.30
CA SER A 123 -7.14 -6.31 9.17
C SER A 123 -7.10 -6.76 7.71
N THR A 124 -6.44 -7.88 7.41
CA THR A 124 -6.39 -8.48 6.07
C THR A 124 -6.38 -10.00 6.15
N THR A 125 -7.02 -10.61 5.17
CA THR A 125 -7.06 -12.06 4.95
C THR A 125 -6.18 -12.49 3.78
N ASP A 126 -5.41 -11.57 3.19
CA ASP A 126 -4.57 -11.79 2.00
C ASP A 126 -5.38 -12.44 0.86
N GLY A 127 -6.55 -11.87 0.57
CA GLY A 127 -7.47 -12.39 -0.44
C GLY A 127 -8.15 -13.70 -0.04
N GLY A 128 -8.46 -13.90 1.25
CA GLY A 128 -9.19 -15.06 1.74
C GLY A 128 -8.35 -16.33 1.93
N ARG A 129 -7.03 -16.21 2.11
CA ARG A 129 -6.17 -17.36 2.39
C ARG A 129 -6.54 -18.00 3.73
N ILE A 130 -6.80 -19.31 3.70
CA ILE A 130 -7.14 -20.09 4.89
C ILE A 130 -6.02 -19.98 5.92
N ASN A 131 -6.39 -19.68 7.17
CA ASN A 131 -5.48 -19.47 8.31
C ASN A 131 -4.55 -18.24 8.21
N PHE A 132 -4.81 -17.30 7.31
CA PHE A 132 -4.12 -16.01 7.29
C PHE A 132 -5.04 -14.90 7.80
N PHE A 133 -4.70 -14.33 8.95
CA PHE A 133 -5.37 -13.14 9.48
C PHE A 133 -4.31 -12.23 10.11
N ASN A 134 -4.09 -11.07 9.51
CA ASN A 134 -3.19 -10.05 10.05
C ASN A 134 -4.02 -8.84 10.47
N SER A 135 -3.97 -8.47 11.76
CA SER A 135 -4.62 -7.28 12.29
C SER A 135 -3.59 -6.37 12.95
N VAL A 136 -3.72 -5.05 12.76
CA VAL A 136 -2.90 -4.02 13.40
C VAL A 136 -3.80 -2.87 13.86
N ILE A 137 -3.45 -2.25 14.98
CA ILE A 137 -4.15 -1.07 15.49
C ILE A 137 -3.41 0.17 15.00
N LEU A 138 -4.11 1.03 14.27
CA LEU A 138 -3.65 2.36 13.87
C LEU A 138 -4.05 3.39 14.93
N LYS A 139 -3.10 4.23 15.31
CA LYS A 139 -3.19 5.20 16.40
C LYS A 139 -3.15 6.65 15.88
N PRO A 140 -3.42 7.65 16.73
CA PRO A 140 -3.21 9.05 16.37
C PRO A 140 -1.83 9.32 15.78
N GLY A 141 -1.81 9.92 14.59
CA GLY A 141 -0.61 10.16 13.80
C GLY A 141 -0.32 9.14 12.71
N ASP A 142 -0.98 7.98 12.73
CA ASP A 142 -0.94 7.02 11.64
C ASP A 142 -1.91 7.44 10.51
N PHE A 143 -1.85 6.72 9.39
CA PHE A 143 -2.69 6.97 8.23
C PHE A 143 -3.12 5.66 7.56
N CYS A 144 -4.13 5.73 6.69
CA CYS A 144 -4.57 4.61 5.85
C CYS A 144 -5.02 5.09 4.47
N GLY A 145 -5.15 4.16 3.51
CA GLY A 145 -5.41 4.48 2.10
C GLY A 145 -4.14 4.81 1.31
N GLU A 146 -2.99 4.24 1.72
CA GLU A 146 -1.68 4.42 1.08
C GLU A 146 -1.63 3.95 -0.38
N GLU A 147 -2.58 3.10 -0.78
CA GLU A 147 -2.82 2.68 -2.16
C GLU A 147 -3.01 3.88 -3.09
N LEU A 148 -3.65 4.95 -2.59
CA LEU A 148 -3.88 6.18 -3.34
C LEU A 148 -2.61 6.94 -3.70
N LEU A 149 -1.55 6.84 -2.88
CA LEU A 149 -0.27 7.48 -3.18
C LEU A 149 0.35 6.85 -4.43
N THR A 150 0.31 5.52 -4.55
CA THR A 150 0.83 4.84 -5.74
C THR A 150 -0.04 5.13 -6.96
N TRP A 151 -1.37 5.08 -6.79
CA TRP A 151 -2.32 5.32 -7.88
C TRP A 151 -2.26 6.76 -8.43
N ALA A 152 -2.30 7.78 -7.56
CA ALA A 152 -2.32 9.17 -8.02
C ALA A 152 -1.01 9.60 -8.69
N LEU A 153 0.09 8.92 -8.39
CA LEU A 153 1.43 9.34 -8.78
C LEU A 153 2.00 8.58 -9.96
N LEU A 154 1.44 7.45 -10.36
CA LEU A 154 1.90 6.73 -11.55
C LEU A 154 1.17 7.21 -12.82
N PRO A 155 1.88 7.41 -13.94
CA PRO A 155 1.30 7.97 -15.17
C PRO A 155 0.35 6.99 -15.87
N SER A 156 0.47 5.69 -15.56
CA SER A 156 -0.30 4.59 -16.14
C SER A 156 -1.51 4.20 -15.28
N SER A 157 -1.87 4.99 -14.26
CA SER A 157 -3.03 4.67 -13.44
C SER A 157 -4.30 4.77 -14.28
N ASN A 158 -5.00 3.66 -14.46
CA ASN A 158 -6.37 3.67 -14.97
C ASN A 158 -7.25 4.64 -14.16
N ASN A 159 -8.33 5.10 -14.78
CA ASN A 159 -9.28 5.99 -14.10
C ASN A 159 -10.11 5.28 -13.01
N SER A 160 -9.89 3.98 -12.81
CA SER A 160 -10.46 3.21 -11.69
C SER A 160 -9.66 3.45 -10.41
N TYR A 161 -10.37 3.51 -9.28
CA TYR A 161 -9.75 3.56 -7.96
C TYR A 161 -9.05 2.23 -7.63
N PRO A 162 -7.93 2.27 -6.87
CA PRO A 162 -7.26 1.05 -6.44
C PRO A 162 -8.13 0.31 -5.41
N SER A 163 -8.09 -1.02 -5.44
CA SER A 163 -8.78 -1.86 -4.45
C SER A 163 -8.04 -1.89 -3.13
N SER A 164 -8.78 -1.85 -2.02
CA SER A 164 -8.22 -1.87 -0.67
C SER A 164 -7.58 -3.21 -0.34
N THR A 165 -6.38 -3.18 0.22
CA THR A 165 -5.69 -4.40 0.67
C THR A 165 -6.13 -4.85 2.06
N ARG A 166 -6.83 -3.98 2.80
CA ARG A 166 -7.22 -4.21 4.20
C ARG A 166 -8.64 -3.74 4.48
N THR A 167 -9.28 -4.41 5.43
CA THR A 167 -10.50 -3.93 6.07
C THR A 167 -10.13 -2.98 7.21
N ILE A 168 -10.77 -1.81 7.25
CA ILE A 168 -10.53 -0.76 8.21
C ILE A 168 -11.81 -0.52 9.00
N ARG A 169 -11.73 -0.67 10.33
CA ARG A 169 -12.85 -0.52 11.26
C ARG A 169 -12.49 0.40 12.40
N THR A 170 -13.41 1.25 12.84
CA THR A 170 -13.19 2.08 14.04
C THR A 170 -13.32 1.23 15.31
N ILE A 171 -12.35 1.36 16.22
CA ILE A 171 -12.38 0.72 17.54
C ILE A 171 -12.95 1.67 18.59
N SER A 172 -12.83 2.98 18.36
CA SER A 172 -13.36 4.02 19.23
C SER A 172 -14.02 5.10 18.37
N GLU A 173 -14.64 6.07 19.03
CA GLU A 173 -14.94 7.37 18.43
C GLU A 173 -13.68 7.92 17.73
N PHE A 174 -13.85 8.36 16.48
CA PHE A 174 -12.75 8.55 15.54
C PHE A 174 -12.85 9.89 14.81
N GLU A 175 -11.72 10.61 14.80
CA GLU A 175 -11.54 11.89 14.13
C GLU A 175 -10.27 11.85 13.29
N ALA A 176 -10.38 12.28 12.04
CA ALA A 176 -9.30 12.29 11.09
C ALA A 176 -9.42 13.46 10.11
N PHE A 177 -8.33 13.77 9.43
CA PHE A 177 -8.40 14.50 8.17
C PHE A 177 -8.48 13.50 7.01
N SER A 178 -9.33 13.78 6.04
CA SER A 178 -9.49 13.01 4.82
C SER A 178 -8.95 13.78 3.63
N LEU A 179 -8.26 13.07 2.74
CA LEU A 179 -7.85 13.55 1.43
C LEU A 179 -8.51 12.66 0.37
N GLN A 180 -9.32 13.26 -0.49
CA GLN A 180 -9.99 12.52 -1.56
C GLN A 180 -8.98 12.06 -2.62
N ALA A 181 -9.26 10.93 -3.25
CA ALA A 181 -8.45 10.38 -4.34
C ALA A 181 -8.31 11.39 -5.49
N ASP A 182 -9.42 11.99 -5.92
CA ASP A 182 -9.41 12.95 -7.03
C ASP A 182 -8.60 14.20 -6.72
N ASP A 183 -8.66 14.68 -5.49
CA ASP A 183 -7.88 15.81 -4.99
C ASP A 183 -6.38 15.49 -4.99
N LEU A 184 -6.01 14.30 -4.52
CA LEU A 184 -4.62 13.84 -4.57
C LEU A 184 -4.13 13.70 -6.02
N LYS A 185 -4.95 13.13 -6.93
CA LYS A 185 -4.60 12.99 -8.35
C LYS A 185 -4.48 14.34 -9.05
N PHE A 186 -5.33 15.30 -8.70
CA PHE A 186 -5.24 16.67 -9.20
C PHE A 186 -3.92 17.33 -8.79
N VAL A 187 -3.56 17.22 -7.51
CA VAL A 187 -2.29 17.76 -6.98
C VAL A 187 -1.10 17.06 -7.63
N ALA A 188 -1.16 15.74 -7.78
CA ALA A 188 -0.15 14.95 -8.49
C ALA A 188 0.11 15.41 -9.92
N GLY A 189 -0.97 15.61 -10.69
CA GLY A 189 -0.88 16.07 -12.07
C GLY A 189 -0.36 17.51 -12.18
N SER A 190 -0.88 18.41 -11.33
CA SER A 190 -0.58 19.85 -11.39
C SER A 190 0.90 20.16 -11.11
N PHE A 191 1.51 19.44 -10.17
CA PHE A 191 2.88 19.71 -9.72
C PHE A 191 3.92 18.74 -10.31
N ARG A 192 3.52 17.90 -11.27
CA ARG A 192 4.37 16.90 -11.93
C ARG A 192 5.27 16.15 -10.96
N MET A 193 4.68 15.65 -9.88
CA MET A 193 5.36 15.02 -8.72
C MET A 193 6.37 13.92 -9.08
N MET A 194 6.28 13.37 -10.29
CA MET A 194 7.11 12.31 -10.82
C MET A 194 8.48 12.70 -11.41
N HIS A 195 8.83 13.98 -11.54
CA HIS A 195 10.14 14.32 -12.10
C HIS A 195 11.31 14.08 -11.15
N SER A 196 11.05 13.92 -9.84
CA SER A 196 12.09 13.63 -8.86
C SER A 196 12.50 12.15 -8.91
N LYS A 197 13.76 11.89 -9.31
CA LYS A 197 14.36 10.54 -9.26
C LYS A 197 14.34 9.95 -7.84
N HIS A 198 14.41 10.80 -6.83
CA HIS A 198 14.36 10.42 -5.42
C HIS A 198 12.97 9.88 -5.04
N LEU A 199 11.91 10.60 -5.42
CA LEU A 199 10.53 10.16 -5.18
C LEU A 199 10.28 8.80 -5.86
N LYS A 200 10.70 8.62 -7.11
CA LYS A 200 10.58 7.32 -7.81
C LYS A 200 11.21 6.16 -7.05
N HIS A 201 12.41 6.36 -6.49
CA HIS A 201 13.09 5.34 -5.71
C HIS A 201 12.33 5.03 -4.41
N MET A 202 11.83 6.07 -3.74
CA MET A 202 11.07 5.91 -2.50
C MET A 202 9.72 5.21 -2.73
N PHE A 203 9.04 5.47 -3.86
CA PHE A 203 7.85 4.71 -4.28
C PHE A 203 8.14 3.22 -4.44
N ARG A 204 9.24 2.87 -5.10
CA ARG A 204 9.66 1.47 -5.30
C ARG A 204 9.95 0.76 -3.97
N PHE A 205 10.41 1.50 -2.96
CA PHE A 205 10.76 0.95 -1.66
C PHE A 205 9.55 0.79 -0.73
N HIS A 206 8.64 1.76 -0.72
CA HIS A 206 7.51 1.80 0.23
C HIS A 206 6.23 1.15 -0.31
N SER A 207 6.01 1.07 -1.63
CA SER A 207 4.78 0.49 -2.18
C SER A 207 4.75 -1.02 -2.03
N GLN A 208 3.71 -1.56 -1.41
CA GLN A 208 3.49 -3.01 -1.28
C GLN A 208 3.39 -3.68 -2.65
N GLN A 209 2.76 -3.04 -3.63
CA GLN A 209 2.63 -3.56 -4.99
C GLN A 209 4.01 -3.69 -5.67
N TRP A 210 4.87 -2.68 -5.54
CA TRP A 210 6.24 -2.74 -6.06
C TRP A 210 7.12 -3.72 -5.31
N ARG A 211 6.94 -3.87 -3.99
CA ARG A 211 7.65 -4.88 -3.18
C ARG A 211 7.24 -6.29 -3.58
N THR A 212 5.95 -6.54 -3.79
CA THR A 212 5.42 -7.82 -4.27
C THR A 212 5.92 -8.10 -5.68
N TRP A 213 5.85 -7.13 -6.60
CA TRP A 213 6.41 -7.26 -7.94
C TRP A 213 7.91 -7.56 -7.92
N ALA A 214 8.69 -6.81 -7.13
CA ALA A 214 10.12 -7.02 -6.98
C ALA A 214 10.41 -8.41 -6.39
N ALA A 215 9.64 -8.86 -5.40
CA ALA A 215 9.75 -10.20 -4.84
C ALA A 215 9.45 -11.27 -5.88
N CYS A 216 8.35 -11.15 -6.64
CA CYS A 216 8.00 -12.05 -7.74
C CYS A 216 9.08 -12.09 -8.83
N LEU A 217 9.66 -10.94 -9.15
CA LEU A 217 10.74 -10.81 -10.14
C LEU A 217 12.02 -11.50 -9.66
N ILE A 218 12.42 -11.26 -8.41
CA ILE A 218 13.56 -11.93 -7.78
C ILE A 218 13.31 -13.45 -7.71
N GLN A 219 12.12 -13.87 -7.28
CA GLN A 219 11.73 -15.28 -7.23
C GLN A 219 11.79 -15.93 -8.61
N SER A 220 11.29 -15.26 -9.65
CA SER A 220 11.30 -15.75 -11.03
C SER A 220 12.72 -15.87 -11.56
N ALA A 221 13.57 -14.86 -11.34
CA ALA A 221 14.98 -14.90 -11.69
C ALA A 221 15.72 -16.02 -10.96
N TRP A 222 15.47 -16.22 -9.67
CA TRP A 222 16.05 -17.29 -8.88
C TRP A 222 15.59 -18.67 -9.35
N ARG A 223 14.29 -18.87 -9.64
CA ARG A 223 13.77 -20.12 -10.21
C ARG A 223 14.44 -20.43 -11.56
N ARG A 224 14.60 -19.43 -12.44
CA ARG A 224 15.34 -19.60 -13.70
C ARG A 224 16.79 -19.99 -13.46
N HIS A 225 17.47 -19.34 -12.51
CA HIS A 225 18.85 -19.66 -12.17
C HIS A 225 18.99 -21.08 -11.61
N ARG A 226 18.13 -21.45 -10.67
CA ARG A 226 18.09 -22.80 -10.08
C ARG A 226 17.76 -23.87 -11.11
N ASN A 227 16.83 -23.59 -12.04
CA ASN A 227 16.54 -24.50 -13.14
C ASN A 227 17.74 -24.65 -14.08
N ARG A 228 18.46 -23.57 -14.38
CA ARG A 228 19.71 -23.63 -15.16
C ARG A 228 20.81 -24.41 -14.43
N GLN A 229 20.94 -24.27 -13.11
CA GLN A 229 21.87 -25.08 -12.32
C GLN A 229 21.49 -26.57 -12.35
N LYS A 230 20.22 -26.92 -12.13
CA LYS A 230 19.75 -28.31 -12.23
C LYS A 230 19.94 -28.90 -13.64
N MET A 231 19.74 -28.11 -14.69
CA MET A 231 20.00 -28.52 -16.08
C MET A 231 21.50 -28.66 -16.36
N ALA A 232 22.35 -27.83 -15.75
CA ALA A 232 23.80 -27.96 -15.84
C ALA A 232 24.32 -29.17 -15.06
N GLU A 233 23.79 -29.45 -13.88
CA GLU A 233 24.10 -30.64 -13.07
C GLU A 233 23.57 -31.94 -13.71
N GLY A 234 22.34 -31.91 -14.27
CA GLY A 234 21.77 -33.02 -15.05
C GLY A 234 22.49 -33.24 -16.38
N GLY A 235 22.94 -32.16 -17.03
CA GLY A 235 23.78 -32.17 -18.23
C GLY A 235 25.21 -32.69 -17.96
N LEU A 236 25.78 -32.38 -16.80
CA LEU A 236 27.03 -32.97 -16.32
C LEU A 236 26.84 -34.46 -16.04
N SER A 237 25.76 -34.87 -15.36
CA SER A 237 25.47 -36.28 -15.09
C SER A 237 25.28 -37.11 -16.36
N SER A 238 24.64 -36.55 -17.39
CA SER A 238 24.48 -37.21 -18.70
C SER A 238 25.77 -37.19 -19.53
N ARG A 239 26.61 -36.16 -19.40
CA ARG A 239 27.95 -36.12 -20.00
C ARG A 239 28.92 -37.13 -19.38
N TRP A 240 28.88 -37.32 -18.06
CA TRP A 240 29.66 -38.37 -17.37
C TRP A 240 29.13 -39.76 -17.69
N LYS A 241 27.81 -39.97 -17.77
CA LYS A 241 27.23 -41.25 -18.22
C LYS A 241 27.61 -41.60 -19.65
N SER A 242 27.62 -40.61 -20.56
CA SER A 242 28.10 -40.77 -21.94
C SER A 242 29.62 -40.96 -22.02
N PHE A 243 30.38 -40.45 -21.04
CA PHE A 243 31.83 -40.65 -20.96
C PHE A 243 32.18 -42.05 -20.43
N PHE A 244 31.44 -42.55 -19.43
CA PHE A 244 31.63 -43.89 -18.89
C PHE A 244 31.08 -45.00 -19.81
N SER A 245 30.03 -44.75 -20.60
CA SER A 245 29.54 -45.71 -21.60
C SER A 245 30.46 -45.88 -22.82
N LEU A 246 31.44 -45.00 -23.00
CA LEU A 246 32.45 -45.07 -24.07
C LEU A 246 33.75 -45.75 -23.63
N ILE A 247 33.88 -46.05 -22.33
CA ILE A 247 35.06 -46.72 -21.76
C ILE A 247 34.85 -48.24 -21.60
N ASP A 248 33.62 -48.75 -21.73
CA ASP A 248 33.32 -50.18 -21.52
C ASP A 248 33.55 -51.10 -22.75
N ASP A 249 33.98 -50.57 -23.91
CA ASP A 249 34.15 -51.38 -25.14
C ASP A 249 35.60 -51.72 -25.51
N HIS A 250 36.60 -51.38 -24.67
CA HIS A 250 37.98 -51.81 -24.89
C HIS A 250 38.73 -51.99 -23.56
N GLU A 251 38.87 -53.24 -23.11
CA GLU A 251 40.20 -53.88 -22.95
C GLU A 251 40.10 -55.27 -22.31
N GLY A 252 40.49 -56.28 -23.10
CA GLY A 252 41.19 -57.40 -22.53
C GLY A 252 42.55 -56.95 -22.02
N ARG A 253 42.85 -57.31 -20.77
CA ARG A 253 44.17 -57.74 -20.26
C ARG A 253 45.36 -56.78 -20.46
N CYS A 254 45.80 -56.10 -19.40
CA CYS A 254 47.04 -56.41 -18.65
C CYS A 254 47.40 -55.41 -17.51
N GLN A 255 47.64 -55.97 -16.32
CA GLN A 255 48.67 -55.69 -15.30
C GLN A 255 48.83 -54.32 -14.58
N ILE A 256 48.49 -54.41 -13.28
CA ILE A 256 49.00 -53.79 -12.04
C ILE A 256 50.36 -53.06 -12.13
N VAL A 257 50.41 -51.80 -11.63
CA VAL A 257 51.43 -51.27 -10.68
C VAL A 257 50.82 -50.13 -9.82
N ASP A 258 51.10 -50.16 -8.52
CA ASP A 258 50.62 -49.29 -7.43
C ASP A 258 51.16 -47.84 -7.43
N GLY A 259 50.45 -46.90 -6.76
CA GLY A 259 51.07 -45.64 -6.31
C GLY A 259 50.15 -44.48 -5.86
N ALA A 260 49.73 -44.52 -4.59
CA ALA A 260 49.50 -43.42 -3.62
C ALA A 260 48.84 -42.06 -3.99
N ALA A 261 47.82 -41.72 -3.19
CA ALA A 261 47.01 -40.50 -3.20
C ALA A 261 47.68 -39.23 -2.63
N SER A 262 47.24 -38.05 -3.07
CA SER A 262 47.07 -36.86 -2.19
C SER A 262 46.30 -35.70 -2.86
N SER A 263 45.39 -35.09 -2.08
CA SER A 263 45.22 -33.64 -1.88
C SER A 263 43.91 -32.91 -2.29
N LYS A 264 43.27 -32.39 -1.22
CA LYS A 264 42.77 -31.02 -0.98
C LYS A 264 41.47 -30.52 -1.62
N SER A 265 40.53 -30.20 -0.73
CA SER A 265 39.34 -29.36 -0.91
C SER A 265 39.70 -27.90 -1.23
N LYS A 266 38.93 -27.26 -2.12
CA LYS A 266 38.94 -25.80 -2.34
C LYS A 266 37.52 -25.25 -2.26
N GLU A 267 37.29 -24.41 -1.26
CA GLU A 267 36.17 -23.48 -1.18
C GLU A 267 36.19 -22.52 -2.38
N THR A 268 35.03 -22.28 -2.99
CA THR A 268 34.90 -21.41 -4.16
C THR A 268 34.16 -20.13 -3.77
N THR A 269 34.89 -19.05 -3.55
CA THR A 269 34.33 -17.71 -3.42
C THR A 269 34.00 -17.17 -4.81
N CYS A 270 32.73 -16.83 -5.08
CA CYS A 270 32.32 -16.26 -6.37
C CYS A 270 32.65 -14.76 -6.43
N PRO A 271 33.39 -14.29 -7.46
CA PRO A 271 33.78 -12.88 -7.54
C PRO A 271 32.60 -11.99 -7.95
N PHE A 272 32.50 -10.84 -7.29
CA PHE A 272 31.52 -9.75 -7.49
C PHE A 272 31.27 -9.37 -8.96
N SER A 273 32.25 -9.59 -9.85
CA SER A 273 32.15 -9.33 -11.28
C SER A 273 31.09 -10.18 -11.98
N LYS A 274 30.84 -11.41 -11.54
CA LYS A 274 29.78 -12.26 -12.13
C LYS A 274 28.38 -11.77 -11.78
N ILE A 275 28.20 -11.18 -10.59
CA ILE A 275 26.92 -10.60 -10.17
C ILE A 275 26.60 -9.37 -11.03
N ALA A 276 27.57 -8.48 -11.24
CA ALA A 276 27.39 -7.28 -12.08
C ALA A 276 27.01 -7.62 -13.53
N THR A 277 27.62 -8.66 -14.12
CA THR A 277 27.31 -9.10 -15.49
C THR A 277 25.93 -9.78 -15.59
N ILE A 278 25.47 -10.43 -14.52
CA ILE A 278 24.11 -10.98 -14.45
C ILE A 278 23.08 -9.83 -14.41
N PHE A 279 23.35 -8.76 -13.65
CA PHE A 279 22.46 -7.59 -13.58
C PHE A 279 22.36 -6.81 -14.90
N THR A 280 23.47 -6.60 -15.60
CA THR A 280 23.46 -5.91 -16.91
C THR A 280 22.82 -6.76 -18.01
N LYS A 281 22.97 -8.09 -17.97
CA LYS A 281 22.31 -8.98 -18.92
C LYS A 281 20.80 -9.11 -18.65
N ALA A 282 20.38 -9.03 -17.39
CA ALA A 282 18.98 -8.93 -17.00
C ALA A 282 18.34 -7.58 -17.38
N GLN A 283 19.15 -6.53 -17.58
CA GLN A 283 18.67 -5.20 -18.00
C GLN A 283 18.09 -5.19 -19.43
N LYS A 284 18.52 -6.12 -20.28
CA LYS A 284 18.09 -6.25 -21.68
C LYS A 284 16.82 -7.09 -21.87
N ASP A 285 16.50 -7.94 -20.89
CA ASP A 285 15.33 -8.83 -20.87
C ASP A 285 14.34 -8.40 -19.76
N TRP A 286 14.27 -7.10 -19.48
CA TRP A 286 13.30 -6.59 -18.50
C TRP A 286 11.90 -6.89 -19.03
N PRO A 287 11.04 -7.61 -18.30
CA PRO A 287 9.63 -7.64 -18.64
C PRO A 287 9.12 -6.20 -18.62
N GLU A 288 8.22 -5.86 -19.55
CA GLU A 288 7.55 -4.57 -19.52
C GLU A 288 6.95 -4.34 -18.13
N GLU A 289 6.96 -3.09 -17.65
CA GLU A 289 6.30 -2.77 -16.39
C GLU A 289 4.88 -3.32 -16.43
N PRO A 290 4.43 -4.05 -15.40
CA PRO A 290 3.13 -4.69 -15.46
C PRO A 290 2.05 -3.64 -15.66
N ASP A 291 1.20 -3.86 -16.64
CA ASP A 291 -0.02 -3.11 -16.80
C ASP A 291 -1.04 -3.61 -15.78
N PHE A 292 -1.06 -2.99 -14.60
CA PHE A 292 -2.00 -3.31 -13.51
C PHE A 292 -3.44 -2.84 -13.79
N SER A 293 -3.74 -2.51 -15.04
CA SER A 293 -5.05 -2.13 -15.56
C SER A 293 -6.10 -3.23 -15.51
N VAL A 294 -5.68 -4.50 -15.40
CA VAL A 294 -6.56 -5.65 -15.53
C VAL A 294 -6.84 -6.23 -14.16
N ASP A 295 -8.06 -5.96 -13.68
CA ASP A 295 -8.67 -6.64 -12.56
C ASP A 295 -8.96 -8.08 -13.01
N ASP A 296 -8.25 -9.06 -12.45
CA ASP A 296 -8.42 -10.49 -12.76
C ASP A 296 -9.65 -11.01 -11.98
N GLY A 297 -10.81 -10.49 -12.33
CA GLY A 297 -12.09 -11.05 -11.94
C GLY A 297 -12.43 -12.21 -12.88
N SER A 298 -12.07 -13.44 -12.51
CA SER A 298 -12.75 -14.71 -12.83
C SER A 298 -11.92 -15.91 -12.37
N ASN A 299 -12.33 -16.58 -11.28
CA ASN A 299 -13.04 -17.87 -11.29
C ASN A 299 -13.26 -18.38 -9.86
#